data_AF-A0A819PCI6-F1
#
_entry.id   AF-A0A819PCI6-F1
#
_cell.length_a   1.000
_cell.length_b   1.000
_cell.length_c   1.000
_cell.angle_alpha   90.00
_cell.angle_beta   90.00
_cell.angle_gamma   90.00
#
_symmetry.space_group_name_H-M   'P 1'
#
loop_
_entity.id
_entity.type
_entity.pdbx_description
1 polymer ?
#
loop_
_entity_poly.entity_id
_entity_poly.type
_entity_poly.pdbx_seq_one_letter_code
_entity_poly.pdbx_strand_id
1 'polypeptide(L)'
;MLLLILLLFLINNQSYSLELGTCRAPLGIQSGAIPDSSFQASSSLDVSLGPHTARIRSAIEGGGWCPKSLIDSQSEEYLQINFFNLTVITLIETQGRHGPFQEDYVDYYRLEYRRDSTYPWIKYRDFRKKESFYGNSNNNIAEIREIAQPIIAKQLRIYPMQSNDKKAKRMCLRLELYGCLSTDHLISYTIPQGDRRSFDMDFSDKTYDGTPASLSNGVGQLIDGDIGSDDIRSDTQSWGLRGFEWVGWKKSIQNRTSVQLKFVFDSIRNFSEIHIHTNNMFSKDIEQFRRINLTTYFNENNNLESKQILIELSDDRQSEQARWINIPLKDQLAKIILIELTFGNANWMLISEIQFMSNEILDMKLLAELNAKQSPKSNLPTTITIPLQSIIILAASLSFLFIIILICFTAMIHRHRKKRKLNRYGEKLILQTCHNDNNNNQLKLQIPCCNNIDKDTQSSNRSQSSYSAPSSSEPSTFSGTPKMSVRNKCLPSTTFHHPQCVKLLSTNGIDSDTNFYASTDIISVNNGTIDLPTTLRGVCGTNLMIRVLTNTPQMIAPPRKVELISSEIVPPGDLYGEGRFGQVRISMIT
;
A
#
# COMPACT_ATOMS: atom_id res chain seq x y z
N MET A 1 -20.50 12.23 13.72
CA MET A 1 -19.94 10.91 13.41
C MET A 1 -20.32 10.44 12.00
N LEU A 2 -21.61 10.31 11.64
CA LEU A 2 -22.02 9.94 10.27
C LEU A 2 -21.49 10.91 9.19
N LEU A 3 -21.54 12.22 9.43
CA LEU A 3 -20.99 13.22 8.50
C LEU A 3 -19.47 13.09 8.34
N LEU A 4 -18.76 12.73 9.42
CA LEU A 4 -17.32 12.51 9.42
C LEU A 4 -16.95 11.21 8.67
N ILE A 5 -17.77 10.16 8.83
CA ILE A 5 -17.65 8.90 8.08
C ILE A 5 -17.98 9.13 6.60
N LEU A 6 -18.97 9.97 6.28
CA LEU A 6 -19.31 10.35 4.91
C LEU A 6 -18.20 11.20 4.26
N LEU A 7 -17.63 12.15 5.00
CA LEU A 7 -16.46 12.93 4.58
C LEU A 7 -15.24 12.04 4.37
N LEU A 8 -14.97 11.09 5.28
CA LEU A 8 -13.90 10.10 5.12
C LEU A 8 -14.14 9.19 3.89
N PHE A 9 -15.38 8.81 3.60
CA PHE A 9 -15.72 8.05 2.38
C PHE A 9 -15.59 8.88 1.09
N LEU A 10 -15.86 10.19 1.14
CA LEU A 10 -15.72 11.08 -0.01
C LEU A 10 -14.25 11.45 -0.29
N ILE A 11 -13.39 11.46 0.73
CA ILE A 11 -11.95 11.74 0.58
C ILE A 11 -11.18 10.49 0.10
N ASN A 12 -11.69 9.27 0.34
CA ASN A 12 -11.01 8.01 0.01
C ASN A 12 -11.18 7.52 -1.45
N ASN A 13 -11.94 8.25 -2.29
CA ASN A 13 -12.19 7.82 -3.67
C ASN A 13 -11.27 8.48 -4.70
N GLN A 14 -10.40 9.42 -4.28
CA GLN A 14 -9.42 10.02 -5.17
C GLN A 14 -8.29 9.04 -5.44
N SER A 15 -8.04 8.74 -6.71
CA SER A 15 -6.80 8.10 -7.13
C SER A 15 -5.62 9.03 -6.86
N TYR A 16 -4.76 8.63 -5.93
CA TYR A 16 -3.45 9.24 -5.75
C TYR A 16 -2.40 8.37 -6.45
N SER A 17 -1.28 9.00 -6.81
CA SER A 17 -0.11 8.32 -7.38
C SER A 17 0.35 7.15 -6.51
N LEU A 18 0.77 6.07 -7.16
CA LEU A 18 1.31 4.89 -6.50
C LEU A 18 2.55 5.21 -5.65
N GLU A 19 2.38 5.38 -4.33
CA GLU A 19 3.51 5.50 -3.41
C GLU A 19 4.05 4.11 -3.05
N LEU A 20 5.00 3.62 -3.85
CA LEU A 20 5.57 2.27 -3.71
C LEU A 20 6.17 1.97 -2.34
N GLY A 21 6.67 2.99 -1.63
CA GLY A 21 7.21 2.85 -0.27
C GLY A 21 6.21 2.33 0.76
N THR A 22 4.91 2.54 0.53
CA THR A 22 3.81 2.07 1.40
C THR A 22 3.09 0.84 0.85
N CYS A 23 3.29 0.51 -0.43
CA CYS A 23 2.64 -0.60 -1.15
C CYS A 23 3.34 -1.96 -0.90
N ARG A 24 3.43 -2.37 0.37
CA ARG A 24 4.13 -3.60 0.78
C ARG A 24 3.34 -4.46 1.77
N ALA A 25 2.02 -4.32 1.81
CA ALA A 25 1.15 -5.10 2.68
C ALA A 25 0.87 -6.49 2.09
N PRO A 26 0.69 -7.54 2.91
CA PRO A 26 0.32 -8.86 2.39
C PRO A 26 -1.04 -8.78 1.69
N LEU A 27 -1.13 -9.33 0.48
CA LEU A 27 -2.34 -9.31 -0.35
C LEU A 27 -3.38 -10.33 0.15
N GLY A 28 -2.99 -11.25 1.00
CA GLY A 28 -3.90 -12.09 1.78
C GLY A 28 -3.99 -13.53 1.31
N ILE A 29 -2.91 -14.07 0.74
CA ILE A 29 -2.80 -15.50 0.47
C ILE A 29 -2.74 -16.27 1.79
N GLN A 30 -1.96 -15.82 2.77
CA GLN A 30 -1.86 -16.48 4.08
C GLN A 30 -3.14 -16.30 4.89
N SER A 31 -3.72 -15.10 4.88
CA SER A 31 -4.87 -14.74 5.72
C SER A 31 -6.20 -15.31 5.20
N GLY A 32 -6.25 -15.76 3.95
CA GLY A 32 -7.48 -16.22 3.29
C GLY A 32 -8.31 -15.11 2.66
N ALA A 33 -7.85 -13.85 2.68
CA ALA A 33 -8.56 -12.75 2.02
C ALA A 33 -8.61 -12.94 0.48
N ILE A 34 -7.57 -13.54 -0.10
CA ILE A 34 -7.64 -14.10 -1.46
C ILE A 34 -8.26 -15.50 -1.34
N PRO A 35 -9.46 -15.77 -1.91
CA PRO A 35 -10.17 -17.03 -1.76
C PRO A 35 -9.56 -18.16 -2.60
N ASP A 36 -9.87 -19.42 -2.28
CA ASP A 36 -9.35 -20.58 -3.03
C ASP A 36 -9.76 -20.55 -4.52
N SER A 37 -10.92 -19.98 -4.84
CA SER A 37 -11.39 -19.80 -6.22
C SER A 37 -10.50 -18.87 -7.07
N SER A 38 -9.62 -18.08 -6.44
CA SER A 38 -8.63 -17.27 -7.13
C SER A 38 -7.42 -18.07 -7.61
N PHE A 39 -7.21 -19.29 -7.10
CA PHE A 39 -6.07 -20.13 -7.42
C PHE A 39 -6.39 -21.09 -8.57
N GLN A 40 -5.50 -21.17 -9.54
CA GLN A 40 -5.52 -22.13 -10.64
C GLN A 40 -4.11 -22.66 -10.86
N ALA A 41 -3.96 -23.80 -11.53
CA ALA A 41 -2.65 -24.30 -11.93
C ALA A 41 -2.73 -25.02 -13.28
N SER A 42 -1.58 -25.13 -13.94
CA SER A 42 -1.42 -25.99 -15.13
C SER A 42 -1.79 -27.44 -14.86
N SER A 43 -1.38 -27.95 -13.69
CA SER A 43 -1.66 -29.30 -13.24
C SER A 43 -1.47 -29.43 -11.72
N SER A 44 -1.82 -30.59 -11.18
CA SER A 44 -1.53 -30.94 -9.78
C SER A 44 -1.19 -32.43 -9.70
N LEU A 45 -0.22 -32.78 -8.84
CA LEU A 45 0.20 -34.17 -8.63
C LEU A 45 -0.94 -35.02 -8.06
N ASP A 46 -1.67 -34.45 -7.11
CA ASP A 46 -2.81 -35.04 -6.45
C ASP A 46 -3.78 -33.92 -6.06
N VAL A 47 -5.04 -34.27 -5.75
CA VAL A 47 -6.04 -33.31 -5.27
C VAL A 47 -5.55 -32.61 -4.01
N SER A 48 -4.89 -33.34 -3.10
CA SER A 48 -4.31 -32.80 -1.86
C SER A 48 -3.10 -31.88 -2.06
N LEU A 49 -2.56 -31.82 -3.28
CA LEU A 49 -1.45 -30.95 -3.69
C LEU A 49 -1.91 -29.93 -4.75
N GLY A 50 -3.19 -29.59 -4.69
CA GLY A 50 -3.85 -28.63 -5.57
C GLY A 50 -3.42 -27.17 -5.30
N PRO A 51 -3.82 -26.24 -6.19
CA PRO A 51 -3.38 -24.86 -6.13
C PRO A 51 -3.90 -24.10 -4.89
N HIS A 52 -5.03 -24.51 -4.30
CA HIS A 52 -5.57 -23.94 -3.05
C HIS A 52 -4.66 -24.17 -1.83
N THR A 53 -3.79 -25.18 -1.89
CA THR A 53 -2.85 -25.49 -0.80
C THR A 53 -1.57 -24.66 -0.85
N ALA A 54 -1.38 -23.83 -1.89
CA ALA A 54 -0.19 -23.00 -2.10
C ALA A 54 -0.06 -21.80 -1.16
N ARG A 55 -0.77 -21.77 -0.03
CA ARG A 55 -0.73 -20.67 0.94
C ARG A 55 0.51 -20.79 1.82
N ILE A 56 1.28 -19.71 1.96
CA ILE A 56 2.49 -19.74 2.81
C ILE A 56 2.17 -20.09 4.26
N ARG A 57 3.13 -20.73 4.93
CA ARG A 57 3.03 -21.16 6.34
C ARG A 57 1.82 -22.05 6.64
N SER A 58 1.21 -22.62 5.61
CA SER A 58 0.10 -23.57 5.71
C SER A 58 0.60 -25.01 5.75
N ALA A 59 -0.12 -25.85 6.49
CA ALA A 59 0.01 -27.30 6.50
C ALA A 59 -1.29 -27.98 6.02
N ILE A 60 -2.12 -27.26 5.27
CA ILE A 60 -3.39 -27.77 4.73
C ILE A 60 -3.10 -28.92 3.76
N GLU A 61 -3.82 -30.02 3.94
CA GLU A 61 -3.78 -31.21 3.07
C GLU A 61 -2.34 -31.71 2.83
N GLY A 62 -1.92 -31.82 1.57
CA GLY A 62 -0.58 -32.29 1.19
C GLY A 62 0.54 -31.28 1.45
N GLY A 63 0.20 -30.09 1.95
CA GLY A 63 1.15 -29.10 2.48
C GLY A 63 1.72 -28.11 1.46
N GLY A 64 1.17 -28.03 0.25
CA GLY A 64 1.60 -27.10 -0.80
C GLY A 64 1.22 -27.57 -2.20
N TRP A 65 1.22 -26.66 -3.18
CA TRP A 65 0.95 -27.03 -4.56
C TRP A 65 2.15 -27.72 -5.17
N CYS A 66 1.93 -28.84 -5.84
CA CYS A 66 2.94 -29.51 -6.65
C CYS A 66 2.36 -29.81 -8.04
N PRO A 67 3.02 -29.40 -9.14
CA PRO A 67 2.64 -29.81 -10.48
C PRO A 67 2.74 -31.33 -10.64
N LYS A 68 1.99 -31.87 -11.59
CA LYS A 68 1.91 -33.32 -11.84
C LYS A 68 3.26 -33.86 -12.31
N SER A 69 3.81 -33.21 -13.33
CA SER A 69 5.08 -33.56 -13.95
C SER A 69 6.26 -33.09 -13.10
N LEU A 70 7.41 -33.75 -13.25
CA LEU A 70 8.68 -33.23 -12.73
C LEU A 70 9.08 -31.99 -13.54
N ILE A 71 9.76 -31.04 -12.91
CA ILE A 71 10.23 -29.80 -13.55
C ILE A 71 11.60 -30.03 -14.16
N ASP A 72 11.67 -29.93 -15.49
CA ASP A 72 12.90 -29.86 -16.27
C ASP A 72 13.07 -28.45 -16.87
N SER A 73 14.06 -28.27 -17.75
CA SER A 73 14.37 -26.98 -18.37
C SER A 73 13.36 -26.52 -19.43
N GLN A 74 12.46 -27.39 -19.88
CA GLN A 74 11.40 -27.08 -20.87
C GLN A 74 10.00 -27.06 -20.24
N SER A 75 9.93 -27.20 -18.91
CA SER A 75 8.65 -27.26 -18.19
C SER A 75 7.94 -25.91 -18.22
N GLU A 76 6.64 -25.96 -18.53
CA GLU A 76 5.73 -24.82 -18.56
C GLU A 76 4.61 -24.97 -17.50
N GLU A 77 4.91 -25.68 -16.41
CA GLU A 77 4.02 -25.80 -15.26
C GLU A 77 3.94 -24.45 -14.52
N TYR A 78 2.73 -24.06 -14.10
CA TYR A 78 2.51 -22.78 -13.41
C TYR A 78 1.43 -22.87 -12.35
N LEU A 79 1.59 -22.03 -11.33
CA LEU A 79 0.53 -21.64 -10.41
C LEU A 79 0.04 -20.24 -10.80
N GLN A 80 -1.27 -20.07 -10.89
CA GLN A 80 -1.91 -18.82 -11.27
C GLN A 80 -2.77 -18.28 -10.13
N ILE A 81 -2.68 -16.98 -9.88
CA ILE A 81 -3.51 -16.24 -8.94
C ILE A 81 -4.30 -15.17 -9.70
N ASN A 82 -5.61 -15.12 -9.47
CA ASN A 82 -6.52 -14.11 -10.01
C ASN A 82 -6.94 -13.14 -8.89
N PHE A 83 -6.61 -11.86 -9.04
CA PHE A 83 -6.92 -10.80 -8.07
C PHE A 83 -8.28 -10.12 -8.31
N PHE A 84 -8.87 -10.32 -9.49
CA PHE A 84 -10.08 -9.65 -10.02
C PHE A 84 -9.94 -8.14 -10.25
N ASN A 85 -9.34 -7.43 -9.32
CA ASN A 85 -8.99 -6.01 -9.42
C ASN A 85 -7.53 -5.82 -9.81
N LEU A 86 -7.22 -4.68 -10.43
CA LEU A 86 -5.86 -4.32 -10.78
C LEU A 86 -5.05 -4.15 -9.49
N THR A 87 -4.00 -4.97 -9.33
CA THR A 87 -3.22 -5.07 -8.09
C THR A 87 -1.77 -4.79 -8.42
N VAL A 88 -1.12 -3.99 -7.59
CA VAL A 88 0.33 -3.73 -7.64
C VAL A 88 1.02 -4.76 -6.75
N ILE A 89 2.04 -5.42 -7.27
CA ILE A 89 2.79 -6.48 -6.59
C ILE A 89 4.25 -6.04 -6.51
N THR A 90 4.77 -5.93 -5.30
CA THR A 90 6.11 -5.40 -5.00
C THR A 90 7.04 -6.45 -4.40
N LEU A 91 6.50 -7.43 -3.67
CA LEU A 91 7.29 -8.54 -3.13
C LEU A 91 6.57 -9.87 -3.33
N ILE A 92 7.36 -10.92 -3.44
CA ILE A 92 6.91 -12.30 -3.44
C ILE A 92 7.68 -13.06 -2.36
N GLU A 93 6.97 -13.78 -1.52
CA GLU A 93 7.55 -14.64 -0.51
C GLU A 93 7.20 -16.09 -0.84
N THR A 94 8.22 -16.93 -1.06
CA THR A 94 8.03 -18.33 -1.43
C THR A 94 8.47 -19.25 -0.32
N GLN A 95 7.88 -20.45 -0.25
CA GLN A 95 8.22 -21.50 0.69
C GLN A 95 7.98 -22.86 0.01
N GLY A 96 8.79 -23.88 0.28
CA GLY A 96 8.52 -25.22 -0.25
C GLY A 96 7.37 -25.93 0.47
N ARG A 97 7.10 -27.19 0.14
CA ARG A 97 5.98 -27.97 0.70
C ARG A 97 6.19 -28.33 2.16
N HIS A 98 5.17 -28.16 2.99
CA HIS A 98 5.16 -28.75 4.33
C HIS A 98 5.02 -30.27 4.23
N GLY A 99 6.07 -31.01 4.56
CA GLY A 99 6.06 -32.45 4.46
C GLY A 99 7.42 -33.09 4.72
N PRO A 100 7.49 -34.44 4.63
CA PRO A 100 8.69 -35.19 4.99
C PRO A 100 9.86 -35.00 4.02
N PHE A 101 9.60 -34.60 2.77
CA PHE A 101 10.63 -34.47 1.75
C PHE A 101 11.19 -33.04 1.73
N GLN A 102 12.39 -32.88 2.27
CA GLN A 102 13.06 -31.57 2.40
C GLN A 102 13.38 -30.93 1.04
N GLU A 103 13.43 -31.73 -0.02
CA GLU A 103 13.73 -31.29 -1.38
C GLU A 103 12.53 -30.73 -2.15
N ASP A 104 11.31 -30.84 -1.60
CA ASP A 104 10.07 -30.37 -2.24
C ASP A 104 9.95 -28.84 -2.16
N TYR A 105 10.76 -28.13 -2.93
CA TYR A 105 10.77 -26.67 -3.02
C TYR A 105 11.16 -26.20 -4.43
N VAL A 106 10.85 -24.94 -4.73
CA VAL A 106 11.22 -24.30 -6.00
C VAL A 106 12.58 -23.62 -5.84
N ASP A 107 13.58 -24.04 -6.60
CA ASP A 107 14.93 -23.44 -6.60
C ASP A 107 14.95 -22.06 -7.29
N TYR A 108 14.24 -21.96 -8.42
CA TYR A 108 14.12 -20.76 -9.25
C TYR A 108 12.73 -20.66 -9.83
N TYR A 109 12.26 -19.46 -10.10
CA TYR A 109 11.02 -19.25 -10.83
C TYR A 109 11.10 -18.04 -11.74
N ARG A 110 10.21 -18.00 -12.73
CA ARG A 110 9.91 -16.80 -13.52
C ARG A 110 8.45 -16.43 -13.33
N LEU A 111 8.15 -15.17 -13.63
CA LEU A 111 6.80 -14.62 -13.51
C LEU A 111 6.26 -14.25 -14.89
N GLU A 112 4.97 -14.52 -15.09
CA GLU A 112 4.20 -13.87 -16.14
C GLU A 112 2.96 -13.25 -15.52
N TYR A 113 2.51 -12.13 -16.06
CA TYR A 113 1.34 -11.43 -15.54
C TYR A 113 0.49 -10.87 -16.65
N ARG A 114 -0.74 -10.50 -16.31
CA ARG A 114 -1.70 -9.93 -17.24
C ARG A 114 -2.57 -8.89 -16.55
N ARG A 115 -2.71 -7.71 -17.15
CA ARG A 115 -3.52 -6.59 -16.63
C ARG A 115 -5.01 -6.75 -16.88
N ASP A 116 -5.38 -7.26 -18.05
CA ASP A 116 -6.76 -7.58 -18.37
C ASP A 116 -6.84 -8.81 -19.28
N SER A 117 -7.96 -9.51 -19.22
CA SER A 117 -8.23 -10.72 -20.00
C SER A 117 -8.04 -10.57 -21.52
N THR A 118 -8.18 -9.34 -22.04
CA THR A 118 -8.01 -9.02 -23.47
C THR A 118 -6.56 -8.78 -23.89
N TYR A 119 -5.64 -8.59 -22.94
CA TYR A 119 -4.23 -8.34 -23.19
C TYR A 119 -3.42 -9.64 -23.19
N PRO A 120 -2.26 -9.71 -23.88
CA PRO A 120 -1.38 -10.86 -23.81
C PRO A 120 -0.77 -11.02 -22.41
N TRP A 121 -0.27 -12.22 -22.13
CA TRP A 121 0.61 -12.45 -20.98
C TRP A 121 1.95 -11.74 -21.21
N ILE A 122 2.43 -11.07 -20.18
CA ILE A 122 3.69 -10.35 -20.17
C ILE A 122 4.67 -11.12 -19.31
N LYS A 123 5.80 -11.51 -19.91
CA LYS A 123 6.90 -12.11 -19.18
C LYS A 123 7.65 -11.03 -18.41
N TYR A 124 7.75 -11.19 -17.10
CA TYR A 124 8.46 -10.23 -16.26
C TYR A 124 9.95 -10.19 -16.64
N ARG A 125 10.48 -8.98 -16.75
CA ARG A 125 11.90 -8.69 -16.88
C ARG A 125 12.23 -7.45 -16.08
N ASP A 126 13.33 -7.48 -15.35
CA ASP A 126 13.82 -6.25 -14.75
C ASP A 126 14.46 -5.32 -15.81
N PHE A 127 14.80 -4.09 -15.42
CA PHE A 127 15.48 -3.13 -16.32
C PHE A 127 16.84 -3.63 -16.85
N ARG A 128 17.42 -4.65 -16.20
CA ARG A 128 18.66 -5.33 -16.61
C ARG A 128 18.39 -6.59 -17.44
N LYS A 129 17.13 -6.82 -17.83
CA LYS A 129 16.62 -7.96 -18.61
C LYS A 129 16.74 -9.31 -17.89
N LYS A 130 16.86 -9.31 -16.56
CA LYS A 130 16.80 -10.54 -15.75
C LYS A 130 15.35 -11.00 -15.66
N GLU A 131 15.12 -12.27 -15.98
CA GLU A 131 13.77 -12.86 -16.03
C GLU A 131 13.48 -13.82 -14.87
N SER A 132 14.52 -14.25 -14.15
CA SER A 132 14.44 -15.29 -13.14
C SER A 132 14.66 -14.76 -11.72
N PHE A 133 14.00 -15.39 -10.78
CA PHE A 133 14.11 -15.15 -9.35
C PHE A 133 14.69 -16.38 -8.67
N TYR A 134 15.48 -16.13 -7.62
CA TYR A 134 15.89 -17.19 -6.70
C TYR A 134 14.70 -17.54 -5.81
N GLY A 135 14.37 -18.82 -5.73
CA GLY A 135 13.38 -19.36 -4.81
C GLY A 135 14.00 -19.73 -3.47
N ASN A 136 13.70 -20.96 -3.04
CA ASN A 136 14.07 -21.51 -1.74
C ASN A 136 15.27 -22.46 -1.85
N SER A 137 15.91 -22.70 -0.70
CA SER A 137 16.98 -23.69 -0.52
C SER A 137 16.54 -24.91 0.29
N ASN A 138 15.31 -24.88 0.82
CA ASN A 138 14.68 -25.96 1.59
C ASN A 138 13.16 -25.76 1.60
N ASN A 139 12.42 -26.71 2.17
CA ASN A 139 10.96 -26.69 2.18
C ASN A 139 10.31 -25.91 3.34
N ASN A 140 11.09 -25.50 4.36
CA ASN A 140 10.58 -24.93 5.61
C ASN A 140 10.76 -23.42 5.73
N ILE A 141 11.85 -22.86 5.24
CA ILE A 141 12.18 -21.43 5.38
C ILE A 141 11.47 -20.65 4.27
N ALA A 142 10.71 -19.63 4.68
CA ALA A 142 10.11 -18.68 3.76
C ALA A 142 11.17 -17.66 3.29
N GLU A 143 11.18 -17.38 2.00
CA GLU A 143 12.18 -16.55 1.34
C GLU A 143 11.48 -15.42 0.58
N ILE A 144 11.75 -14.18 0.97
CA ILE A 144 11.19 -13.00 0.31
C ILE A 144 12.12 -12.49 -0.79
N ARG A 145 11.54 -12.08 -1.92
CA ARG A 145 12.22 -11.43 -3.03
C ARG A 145 11.48 -10.16 -3.41
N GLU A 146 12.24 -9.09 -3.60
CA GLU A 146 11.74 -7.83 -4.12
C GLU A 146 11.62 -7.89 -5.64
N ILE A 147 10.51 -7.39 -6.15
CA ILE A 147 10.28 -7.21 -7.57
C ILE A 147 10.76 -5.80 -7.91
N ALA A 148 11.92 -5.72 -8.57
CA ALA A 148 12.60 -4.45 -8.83
C ALA A 148 11.71 -3.46 -9.61
N GLN A 149 10.89 -3.95 -10.54
CA GLN A 149 9.85 -3.18 -11.22
C GLN A 149 8.48 -3.71 -10.78
N PRO A 150 7.70 -2.96 -9.99
CA PRO A 150 6.41 -3.40 -9.50
C PRO A 150 5.51 -3.91 -10.62
N ILE A 151 4.87 -5.06 -10.40
CA ILE A 151 3.95 -5.65 -11.38
C ILE A 151 2.56 -5.10 -11.13
N ILE A 152 1.94 -4.51 -12.15
CA ILE A 152 0.53 -4.12 -12.13
C ILE A 152 -0.25 -5.19 -12.91
N ALA A 153 -1.14 -5.94 -12.25
CA ALA A 153 -1.83 -7.06 -12.87
C ALA A 153 -3.17 -7.43 -12.21
N LYS A 154 -4.07 -8.06 -12.99
CA LYS A 154 -5.24 -8.80 -12.48
C LYS A 154 -4.95 -10.29 -12.31
N GLN A 155 -3.92 -10.80 -12.98
CA GLN A 155 -3.53 -12.20 -12.93
C GLN A 155 -2.01 -12.33 -12.93
N LEU A 156 -1.50 -13.22 -12.08
CA LEU A 156 -0.08 -13.55 -11.98
C LEU A 156 0.09 -15.06 -12.13
N ARG A 157 1.11 -15.48 -12.89
CA ARG A 157 1.59 -16.85 -12.98
C ARG A 157 3.01 -16.96 -12.46
N ILE A 158 3.24 -17.96 -11.62
CA ILE A 158 4.56 -18.36 -11.13
C ILE A 158 4.92 -19.66 -11.81
N TYR A 159 6.03 -19.67 -12.54
CA TYR A 159 6.56 -20.83 -13.25
C TYR A 159 7.80 -21.34 -12.52
N PRO A 160 7.74 -22.49 -11.82
CA PRO A 160 8.94 -23.16 -11.33
C PRO A 160 9.90 -23.48 -12.48
N MET A 161 11.19 -23.26 -12.26
CA MET A 161 12.22 -23.46 -13.27
C MET A 161 13.35 -24.33 -12.76
N GLN A 162 13.87 -25.17 -13.64
CA GLN A 162 15.10 -25.91 -13.43
C GLN A 162 16.20 -25.39 -14.37
N SER A 163 17.44 -25.32 -13.87
CA SER A 163 18.59 -24.97 -14.71
C SER A 163 18.85 -26.06 -15.75
N ASN A 164 19.33 -25.67 -16.94
CA ASN A 164 19.55 -26.58 -18.08
C ASN A 164 20.45 -27.79 -17.75
N ASP A 165 21.41 -27.61 -16.84
CA ASP A 165 22.40 -28.64 -16.49
C ASP A 165 21.92 -29.56 -15.35
N LYS A 166 20.73 -29.30 -14.78
CA LYS A 166 20.17 -30.08 -13.67
C LYS A 166 19.11 -31.06 -14.17
N LYS A 167 19.04 -32.22 -13.53
CA LYS A 167 18.01 -33.24 -13.79
C LYS A 167 16.63 -32.76 -13.37
N ALA A 168 15.60 -33.30 -14.02
CA ALA A 168 14.21 -33.07 -13.66
C ALA A 168 13.97 -33.41 -12.18
N LYS A 169 13.23 -32.56 -11.47
CA LYS A 169 13.00 -32.70 -10.02
C LYS A 169 11.55 -32.37 -9.65
N ARG A 170 11.05 -32.97 -8.56
CA ARG A 170 9.80 -32.53 -7.92
C ARG A 170 10.01 -31.15 -7.32
N MET A 171 9.19 -30.19 -7.71
CA MET A 171 9.15 -28.88 -7.07
C MET A 171 7.75 -28.64 -6.54
N CYS A 172 7.64 -27.97 -5.41
CA CYS A 172 6.38 -27.62 -4.79
C CYS A 172 6.46 -26.22 -4.19
N LEU A 173 5.34 -25.51 -4.17
CA LEU A 173 5.29 -24.10 -3.81
C LEU A 173 4.17 -23.81 -2.83
N ARG A 174 4.52 -23.01 -1.84
CA ARG A 174 3.62 -22.14 -1.10
C ARG A 174 4.11 -20.70 -1.27
N LEU A 175 3.22 -19.71 -1.25
CA LEU A 175 3.61 -18.32 -1.39
C LEU A 175 2.70 -17.33 -0.65
N GLU A 176 3.21 -16.11 -0.48
CA GLU A 176 2.46 -14.89 -0.20
C GLU A 176 2.94 -13.81 -1.18
N LEU A 177 2.03 -12.88 -1.51
CA LEU A 177 2.34 -11.73 -2.34
C LEU A 177 2.12 -10.47 -1.51
N TYR A 178 2.95 -9.46 -1.74
CA TYR A 178 2.86 -8.18 -1.06
C TYR A 178 2.69 -7.06 -2.06
N GLY A 179 1.90 -6.06 -1.69
CA GLY A 179 1.48 -5.02 -2.59
C GLY A 179 0.32 -4.19 -2.07
N CYS A 180 -0.49 -3.68 -3.00
CA CYS A 180 -1.66 -2.86 -2.75
C CYS A 180 -2.60 -2.87 -3.97
N LEU A 181 -3.83 -2.37 -3.82
CA LEU A 181 -4.71 -2.14 -4.97
C LEU A 181 -4.16 -0.98 -5.81
N SER A 182 -4.22 -1.13 -7.14
CA SER A 182 -3.86 -0.03 -8.05
C SER A 182 -4.94 1.04 -8.01
N THR A 183 -4.57 2.25 -7.63
CA THR A 183 -5.45 3.42 -7.60
C THR A 183 -5.53 4.11 -8.95
N ASP A 184 -4.54 3.98 -9.83
CA ASP A 184 -4.51 4.69 -11.11
C ASP A 184 -5.44 4.08 -12.16
N HIS A 185 -5.75 2.78 -12.04
CA HIS A 185 -6.59 2.02 -12.98
C HIS A 185 -6.09 2.06 -14.44
N LEU A 186 -4.81 2.41 -14.64
CA LEU A 186 -4.18 2.46 -15.94
C LEU A 186 -3.81 1.06 -16.41
N ILE A 187 -4.21 0.70 -17.63
CA ILE A 187 -3.89 -0.57 -18.25
C ILE A 187 -2.67 -0.46 -19.16
N SER A 188 -2.56 0.64 -19.92
CA SER A 188 -1.42 0.85 -20.80
C SER A 188 -1.32 2.29 -21.26
N TYR A 189 -0.12 2.71 -21.61
CA TYR A 189 0.10 3.86 -22.48
C TYR A 189 0.78 3.47 -23.79
N THR A 190 0.54 4.27 -24.83
CA THR A 190 1.26 4.21 -26.10
C THR A 190 1.99 5.52 -26.32
N ILE A 191 3.30 5.46 -26.58
CA ILE A 191 4.17 6.62 -26.79
C ILE A 191 5.17 6.35 -27.92
N PRO A 192 5.72 7.38 -28.61
CA PRO A 192 6.93 7.22 -29.39
C PRO A 192 8.09 6.79 -28.50
N GLN A 193 8.99 5.95 -29.02
CA GLN A 193 10.22 5.62 -28.31
C GLN A 193 11.02 6.88 -28.01
N GLY A 194 11.54 6.93 -26.78
CA GLY A 194 12.43 7.98 -26.32
C GLY A 194 13.77 7.94 -27.04
N ASP A 195 14.40 9.10 -27.15
CA ASP A 195 15.60 9.32 -27.95
C ASP A 195 16.86 9.32 -27.09
N ARG A 196 17.93 8.78 -27.65
CA ARG A 196 19.24 8.79 -27.01
C ARG A 196 19.94 10.13 -27.23
N ARG A 197 20.39 10.75 -26.15
CA ARG A 197 21.11 12.03 -26.21
C ARG A 197 22.61 11.86 -26.42
N SER A 198 23.22 10.88 -25.75
CA SER A 198 24.65 10.56 -25.84
C SER A 198 24.90 9.09 -25.51
N PHE A 199 26.16 8.65 -25.51
CA PHE A 199 26.50 7.28 -25.12
C PHE A 199 26.07 6.97 -23.68
N ASP A 200 26.19 7.93 -22.77
CA ASP A 200 25.91 7.79 -21.34
C ASP A 200 24.53 8.32 -20.90
N MET A 201 23.76 8.95 -21.81
CA MET A 201 22.42 9.46 -21.55
C MET A 201 21.44 8.96 -22.60
N ASP A 202 20.60 8.02 -22.18
CA ASP A 202 19.58 7.38 -22.99
C ASP A 202 18.23 7.56 -22.28
N PHE A 203 17.33 8.30 -22.93
CA PHE A 203 16.00 8.64 -22.43
C PHE A 203 14.90 7.80 -23.08
N SER A 204 15.26 6.61 -23.57
CA SER A 204 14.27 5.57 -23.88
C SER A 204 13.58 5.09 -22.60
N ASP A 205 12.35 4.61 -22.76
CA ASP A 205 11.61 3.98 -21.69
C ASP A 205 12.16 2.56 -21.45
N LYS A 206 12.97 2.41 -20.40
CA LYS A 206 13.77 1.20 -20.10
C LYS A 206 12.99 0.13 -19.36
N THR A 207 11.90 0.50 -18.69
CA THR A 207 11.05 -0.43 -17.93
C THR A 207 9.76 -0.77 -18.66
N TYR A 208 9.57 -0.24 -19.88
CA TYR A 208 8.38 -0.51 -20.68
C TYR A 208 8.15 -2.01 -20.91
N ASP A 209 7.02 -2.49 -20.43
CA ASP A 209 6.67 -3.91 -20.39
C ASP A 209 5.74 -4.36 -21.53
N GLY A 210 5.40 -3.45 -22.45
CA GLY A 210 4.53 -3.69 -23.59
C GLY A 210 5.28 -4.18 -24.83
N THR A 211 4.74 -3.81 -26.00
CA THR A 211 5.34 -4.17 -27.30
C THR A 211 6.48 -3.22 -27.63
N PRO A 212 7.76 -3.67 -27.69
CA PRO A 212 8.90 -2.76 -27.83
C PRO A 212 8.99 -2.03 -29.18
N ALA A 213 8.38 -2.58 -30.23
CA ALA A 213 8.43 -1.99 -31.57
C ALA A 213 7.56 -0.74 -31.71
N SER A 214 6.41 -0.73 -31.03
CA SER A 214 5.39 0.33 -31.10
C SER A 214 5.21 1.08 -29.79
N LEU A 215 5.90 0.65 -28.72
CA LEU A 215 5.70 1.04 -27.33
C LEU A 215 4.21 1.16 -27.02
N SER A 216 3.48 0.06 -27.26
CA SER A 216 2.04 -0.02 -27.03
C SER A 216 1.69 -1.21 -26.13
N ASN A 217 0.52 -1.14 -25.49
CA ASN A 217 -0.05 -2.20 -24.64
C ASN A 217 0.73 -2.50 -23.35
N GLY A 218 1.58 -1.58 -22.92
CA GLY A 218 2.38 -1.68 -21.70
C GLY A 218 2.35 -0.43 -20.86
N VAL A 219 3.04 -0.52 -19.74
CA VAL A 219 3.40 0.58 -18.87
C VAL A 219 4.90 0.51 -18.58
N GLY A 220 5.45 1.54 -17.95
CA GLY A 220 6.88 1.69 -17.71
C GLY A 220 7.12 2.98 -16.95
N GLN A 221 8.21 3.67 -17.28
CA GLN A 221 8.74 4.75 -16.47
C GLN A 221 7.82 5.93 -16.23
N LEU A 222 6.88 6.20 -17.15
CA LEU A 222 6.00 7.36 -17.01
C LEU A 222 4.96 7.23 -15.88
N ILE A 223 4.84 6.04 -15.27
CA ILE A 223 3.83 5.74 -14.24
C ILE A 223 4.38 4.90 -13.08
N ASP A 224 5.70 4.78 -12.95
CA ASP A 224 6.33 3.91 -11.95
C ASP A 224 6.52 4.58 -10.58
N GLY A 225 6.22 5.88 -10.46
CA GLY A 225 6.30 6.65 -9.22
C GLY A 225 7.68 7.28 -8.98
N ASP A 226 8.67 7.03 -9.85
CA ASP A 226 10.00 7.60 -9.72
C ASP A 226 10.09 9.00 -10.37
N ILE A 227 10.33 10.02 -9.54
CA ILE A 227 10.43 11.40 -10.00
C ILE A 227 11.87 11.76 -10.36
N GLY A 228 12.08 12.20 -11.61
CA GLY A 228 13.39 12.61 -12.09
C GLY A 228 13.90 13.87 -11.38
N SER A 229 15.21 13.91 -11.11
CA SER A 229 15.84 15.09 -10.48
C SER A 229 16.00 16.27 -11.44
N ASP A 230 16.19 17.48 -10.88
CA ASP A 230 16.54 18.69 -11.63
C ASP A 230 17.71 18.45 -12.60
N ASP A 231 18.79 17.83 -12.12
CA ASP A 231 19.94 17.47 -12.94
C ASP A 231 19.72 16.15 -13.69
N ILE A 232 19.62 16.24 -15.01
CA ILE A 232 19.47 15.08 -15.90
C ILE A 232 20.70 14.14 -15.93
N ARG A 233 21.84 14.57 -15.36
CA ARG A 233 23.03 13.72 -15.21
C ARG A 233 23.06 12.93 -13.91
N SER A 234 22.10 13.16 -13.03
CA SER A 234 21.99 12.43 -11.78
C SER A 234 21.82 10.94 -12.05
N ASP A 235 22.42 10.14 -11.17
CA ASP A 235 22.25 8.69 -11.08
C ASP A 235 21.71 8.41 -9.67
N THR A 236 20.44 8.78 -9.45
CA THR A 236 19.85 8.80 -8.10
C THR A 236 19.85 7.39 -7.48
N GLN A 237 19.68 6.38 -8.33
CA GLN A 237 19.64 4.96 -7.95
C GLN A 237 21.04 4.31 -7.89
N SER A 238 22.10 5.04 -8.20
CA SER A 238 23.49 4.54 -8.23
C SER A 238 23.66 3.27 -9.09
N TRP A 239 22.93 3.19 -10.20
CA TRP A 239 22.99 2.06 -11.14
C TRP A 239 24.05 2.24 -12.23
N GLY A 240 24.74 3.38 -12.25
CA GLY A 240 25.60 3.79 -13.33
C GLY A 240 24.82 4.31 -14.54
N LEU A 241 23.53 4.62 -14.39
CA LEU A 241 22.64 5.07 -15.46
C LEU A 241 22.20 6.50 -15.20
N ARG A 242 22.69 7.44 -16.00
CA ARG A 242 22.39 8.87 -15.84
C ARG A 242 21.05 9.22 -16.47
N GLY A 243 20.24 9.98 -15.75
CA GLY A 243 18.92 10.40 -16.19
C GLY A 243 18.01 9.21 -16.45
N PHE A 244 18.16 8.15 -15.65
CA PHE A 244 17.40 6.92 -15.80
C PHE A 244 15.91 7.23 -15.81
N GLU A 245 15.44 8.06 -14.89
CA GLU A 245 14.05 8.41 -14.60
C GLU A 245 13.36 9.18 -15.74
N TRP A 246 14.13 9.73 -16.69
CA TRP A 246 13.60 10.59 -17.74
C TRP A 246 13.31 9.81 -19.02
N VAL A 247 12.08 9.91 -19.52
CA VAL A 247 11.72 9.58 -20.90
C VAL A 247 11.71 10.86 -21.72
N GLY A 248 12.37 10.84 -22.89
CA GLY A 248 12.73 12.07 -23.57
C GLY A 248 12.68 12.00 -25.08
N TRP A 249 12.26 13.08 -25.73
CA TRP A 249 12.18 13.15 -27.19
C TRP A 249 12.92 14.37 -27.73
N LYS A 250 13.54 14.22 -28.89
CA LYS A 250 14.25 15.27 -29.61
C LYS A 250 13.48 15.73 -30.84
N LYS A 251 13.24 17.03 -30.95
CA LYS A 251 12.53 17.70 -32.06
C LYS A 251 13.11 17.39 -33.44
N SER A 252 14.45 17.35 -33.56
CA SER A 252 15.14 17.10 -34.82
C SER A 252 15.01 15.66 -35.31
N ILE A 253 14.64 14.72 -34.44
CA ILE A 253 14.44 13.32 -34.83
C ILE A 253 13.02 13.20 -35.39
N GLN A 254 12.90 12.65 -36.59
CA GLN A 254 11.63 12.52 -37.33
C GLN A 254 10.90 13.86 -37.62
N ASN A 255 11.60 15.00 -37.52
CA ASN A 255 11.02 16.35 -37.67
C ASN A 255 9.74 16.57 -36.83
N ARG A 256 9.76 16.07 -35.58
CA ARG A 256 8.60 16.12 -34.68
C ARG A 256 8.26 17.57 -34.32
N THR A 257 6.98 17.91 -34.43
CA THR A 257 6.41 19.16 -33.87
C THR A 257 5.74 18.91 -32.53
N SER A 258 5.25 17.69 -32.30
CA SER A 258 4.61 17.23 -31.08
C SER A 258 4.95 15.77 -30.78
N VAL A 259 4.66 15.35 -29.54
CA VAL A 259 4.70 13.96 -29.08
C VAL A 259 3.29 13.58 -28.66
N GLN A 260 2.79 12.44 -29.14
CA GLN A 260 1.47 11.93 -28.80
C GLN A 260 1.58 10.77 -27.82
N LEU A 261 0.82 10.84 -26.72
CA LEU A 261 0.76 9.82 -25.69
C LEU A 261 -0.70 9.39 -25.52
N LYS A 262 -0.99 8.10 -25.66
CA LYS A 262 -2.35 7.56 -25.52
C LYS A 262 -2.44 6.68 -24.28
N PHE A 263 -3.26 7.04 -23.32
CA PHE A 263 -3.49 6.29 -22.07
C PHE A 263 -4.83 5.56 -22.12
N VAL A 264 -4.85 4.31 -21.67
CA VAL A 264 -6.05 3.44 -21.65
C VAL A 264 -6.28 2.95 -20.23
N PHE A 265 -7.49 3.17 -19.73
CA PHE A 265 -7.91 2.80 -18.38
C PHE A 265 -8.82 1.56 -18.39
N ASP A 266 -8.91 0.86 -17.26
CA ASP A 266 -9.69 -0.37 -17.13
C ASP A 266 -11.20 -0.16 -17.33
N SER A 267 -11.68 1.04 -16.99
CA SER A 267 -13.08 1.44 -16.93
C SER A 267 -13.24 2.92 -17.31
N ILE A 268 -14.48 3.37 -17.51
CA ILE A 268 -14.76 4.80 -17.68
C ILE A 268 -14.63 5.48 -16.32
N ARG A 269 -13.77 6.49 -16.23
CA ARG A 269 -13.50 7.24 -14.99
C ARG A 269 -13.84 8.71 -15.17
N ASN A 270 -14.07 9.38 -14.05
CA ASN A 270 -14.24 10.83 -14.00
C ASN A 270 -12.92 11.51 -13.63
N PHE A 271 -12.27 12.17 -14.60
CA PHE A 271 -10.97 12.80 -14.42
C PHE A 271 -11.08 14.27 -14.01
N SER A 272 -10.41 14.60 -12.90
CA SER A 272 -10.36 15.94 -12.32
C SER A 272 -9.12 16.72 -12.79
N GLU A 273 -7.94 16.10 -12.73
CA GLU A 273 -6.65 16.72 -13.09
C GLU A 273 -5.69 15.68 -13.69
N ILE A 274 -4.75 16.15 -14.53
CA ILE A 274 -3.57 15.41 -14.96
C ILE A 274 -2.35 16.18 -14.48
N HIS A 275 -1.41 15.52 -13.81
CA HIS A 275 -0.14 16.13 -13.42
C HIS A 275 0.98 15.51 -14.25
N ILE A 276 1.80 16.34 -14.90
CA ILE A 276 2.93 15.90 -15.73
C ILE A 276 4.20 16.47 -15.14
N HIS A 277 5.13 15.60 -14.72
CA HIS A 277 6.44 16.01 -14.22
C HIS A 277 7.42 16.17 -15.39
N THR A 278 7.95 17.37 -15.57
CA THR A 278 8.80 17.72 -16.73
C THR A 278 10.06 18.48 -16.32
N ASN A 279 11.13 18.31 -17.09
CA ASN A 279 12.40 18.99 -16.88
C ASN A 279 12.44 20.35 -17.61
N ASN A 280 13.07 21.36 -17.01
CA ASN A 280 13.22 22.70 -17.62
C ASN A 280 14.68 23.19 -17.66
N MET A 281 15.66 22.28 -17.77
CA MET A 281 17.09 22.64 -17.84
C MET A 281 17.47 23.27 -19.19
N PHE A 282 17.00 24.50 -19.42
CA PHE A 282 17.14 25.20 -20.71
C PHE A 282 18.60 25.52 -21.05
N SER A 283 19.52 25.65 -20.08
CA SER A 283 20.97 25.72 -20.32
C SER A 283 21.53 24.49 -21.06
N LYS A 284 20.80 23.37 -21.05
CA LYS A 284 21.12 22.14 -21.77
C LYS A 284 20.13 21.85 -22.89
N ASP A 285 19.46 22.87 -23.44
CA ASP A 285 18.56 22.72 -24.58
C ASP A 285 17.41 21.74 -24.28
N ILE A 286 16.87 21.81 -23.06
CA ILE A 286 15.71 21.06 -22.56
C ILE A 286 14.71 22.07 -22.01
N GLU A 287 13.47 22.04 -22.48
CA GLU A 287 12.39 22.88 -21.94
C GLU A 287 11.14 22.00 -21.76
N GLN A 288 10.27 22.45 -20.85
CA GLN A 288 8.92 21.90 -20.76
C GLN A 288 8.16 22.06 -22.10
N PHE A 289 7.12 21.27 -22.29
CA PHE A 289 6.24 21.42 -23.47
C PHE A 289 5.58 22.81 -23.50
N ARG A 290 5.35 23.34 -24.70
CA ARG A 290 4.74 24.68 -24.89
C ARG A 290 3.23 24.63 -24.90
N ARG A 291 2.67 23.57 -25.47
CA ARG A 291 1.23 23.40 -25.61
C ARG A 291 0.86 21.95 -25.35
N ILE A 292 -0.27 21.76 -24.67
CA ILE A 292 -0.89 20.47 -24.47
C ILE A 292 -2.29 20.49 -25.08
N ASN A 293 -2.57 19.48 -25.90
CA ASN A 293 -3.86 19.23 -26.50
C ASN A 293 -4.36 17.86 -26.01
N LEU A 294 -5.50 17.85 -25.33
CA LEU A 294 -6.08 16.66 -24.74
C LEU A 294 -7.36 16.28 -25.47
N THR A 295 -7.46 15.03 -25.88
CA THR A 295 -8.68 14.45 -26.45
C THR A 295 -9.07 13.22 -25.65
N THR A 296 -10.35 13.15 -25.26
CA THR A 296 -10.85 12.05 -24.44
C THR A 296 -11.90 11.21 -25.19
N TYR A 297 -11.83 9.89 -25.03
CA TYR A 297 -12.75 8.95 -25.65
C TYR A 297 -13.39 8.01 -24.64
N PHE A 298 -14.64 7.62 -24.92
CA PHE A 298 -15.34 6.59 -24.15
C PHE A 298 -15.05 5.16 -24.61
N ASN A 299 -14.62 4.98 -25.86
CA ASN A 299 -14.35 3.67 -26.46
C ASN A 299 -13.12 3.68 -27.37
N GLU A 300 -12.61 2.48 -27.66
CA GLU A 300 -11.43 2.29 -28.53
C GLU A 300 -11.69 2.60 -30.00
N ASN A 301 -12.95 2.61 -30.43
CA ASN A 301 -13.34 2.95 -31.79
C ASN A 301 -13.29 4.46 -32.08
N ASN A 302 -12.88 5.28 -31.11
CA ASN A 302 -12.74 6.74 -31.21
C ASN A 302 -14.01 7.49 -31.68
N ASN A 303 -15.19 6.86 -31.66
CA ASN A 303 -16.39 7.40 -32.31
C ASN A 303 -17.19 8.37 -31.42
N LEU A 304 -16.90 8.40 -30.12
CA LEU A 304 -17.55 9.27 -29.14
C LEU A 304 -16.47 10.08 -28.42
N GLU A 305 -15.98 11.10 -29.10
CA GLU A 305 -15.11 12.12 -28.52
C GLU A 305 -15.93 12.95 -27.51
N SER A 306 -15.42 13.08 -26.28
CA SER A 306 -16.15 13.78 -25.22
C SER A 306 -15.77 15.24 -25.07
N LYS A 307 -14.50 15.62 -25.33
CA LYS A 307 -14.02 17.01 -25.25
C LYS A 307 -12.57 17.12 -25.74
N GLN A 308 -12.24 18.27 -26.32
CA GLN A 308 -10.88 18.69 -26.59
C GLN A 308 -10.48 19.84 -25.65
N ILE A 309 -9.33 19.75 -25.00
CA ILE A 309 -8.81 20.80 -24.09
C ILE A 309 -7.44 21.24 -24.59
N LEU A 310 -7.29 22.53 -24.84
CA LEU A 310 -6.05 23.15 -25.29
C LEU A 310 -5.52 24.10 -24.22
N ILE A 311 -4.29 23.89 -23.76
CA ILE A 311 -3.61 24.78 -22.82
C ILE A 311 -2.25 25.15 -23.40
N GLU A 312 -1.95 26.45 -23.40
CA GLU A 312 -0.64 26.98 -23.78
C GLU A 312 0.09 27.48 -22.54
N LEU A 313 1.32 27.01 -22.35
CA LEU A 313 2.18 27.38 -21.25
C LEU A 313 3.03 28.59 -21.64
N SER A 314 3.31 29.45 -20.66
CA SER A 314 4.25 30.56 -20.86
C SER A 314 5.69 30.03 -20.91
N ASP A 315 6.57 30.75 -21.59
CA ASP A 315 7.99 30.42 -21.59
C ASP A 315 8.55 30.69 -20.20
N ASP A 316 9.05 29.65 -19.54
CA ASP A 316 9.77 29.82 -18.28
C ASP A 316 11.28 29.74 -18.51
N ARG A 317 11.92 30.91 -18.46
CA ARG A 317 13.38 31.08 -18.45
C ARG A 317 13.91 31.62 -17.13
N GLN A 318 13.13 31.52 -16.06
CA GLN A 318 13.51 32.00 -14.74
C GLN A 318 14.07 30.88 -13.86
N SER A 319 13.55 29.66 -13.99
CA SER A 319 13.99 28.51 -13.20
C SER A 319 14.30 27.29 -14.06
N GLU A 320 15.45 26.66 -13.82
CA GLU A 320 15.84 25.39 -14.44
C GLU A 320 15.36 24.14 -13.67
N GLN A 321 14.55 24.34 -12.63
CA GLN A 321 14.05 23.23 -11.83
C GLN A 321 13.00 22.42 -12.59
N ALA A 322 13.06 21.10 -12.40
CA ALA A 322 12.01 20.18 -12.78
C ALA A 322 10.76 20.43 -11.93
N ARG A 323 9.58 20.17 -12.50
CA ARG A 323 8.32 20.55 -11.88
C ARG A 323 7.13 19.76 -12.38
N TRP A 324 6.08 19.79 -11.58
CA TRP A 324 4.75 19.36 -11.96
C TRP A 324 4.01 20.46 -12.72
N ILE A 325 3.44 20.08 -13.86
CA ILE A 325 2.45 20.86 -14.59
C ILE A 325 1.08 20.23 -14.35
N ASN A 326 0.20 20.98 -13.67
CA ASN A 326 -1.13 20.50 -13.29
C ASN A 326 -2.16 21.01 -14.29
N ILE A 327 -2.85 20.07 -14.95
CA ILE A 327 -3.81 20.34 -16.01
C ILE A 327 -5.22 20.02 -15.51
N PRO A 328 -6.08 21.03 -15.28
CA PRO A 328 -7.44 20.80 -14.81
C PRO A 328 -8.34 20.30 -15.94
N LEU A 329 -9.04 19.19 -15.71
CA LEU A 329 -9.96 18.56 -16.66
C LEU A 329 -11.44 18.90 -16.41
N LYS A 330 -11.76 19.37 -15.20
CA LYS A 330 -13.11 19.76 -14.76
C LYS A 330 -14.12 18.61 -14.92
N ASP A 331 -13.83 17.48 -14.29
CA ASP A 331 -14.69 16.28 -14.24
C ASP A 331 -15.01 15.70 -15.63
N GLN A 332 -13.95 15.38 -16.37
CA GLN A 332 -14.06 14.84 -17.71
C GLN A 332 -14.20 13.31 -17.66
N LEU A 333 -15.33 12.79 -18.16
CA LEU A 333 -15.52 11.34 -18.28
C LEU A 333 -14.73 10.79 -19.48
N ALA A 334 -13.91 9.76 -19.22
CA ALA A 334 -13.11 9.10 -20.26
C ALA A 334 -12.75 7.66 -19.89
N LYS A 335 -12.48 6.83 -20.89
CA LYS A 335 -11.73 5.57 -20.74
C LYS A 335 -10.37 5.66 -21.41
N ILE A 336 -10.21 6.57 -22.35
CA ILE A 336 -8.97 6.79 -23.09
C ILE A 336 -8.68 8.29 -23.08
N ILE A 337 -7.43 8.65 -22.80
CA ILE A 337 -6.93 10.02 -22.87
C ILE A 337 -5.79 10.05 -23.88
N LEU A 338 -5.96 10.83 -24.94
CA LEU A 338 -4.90 11.17 -25.88
C LEU A 338 -4.33 12.53 -25.51
N ILE A 339 -3.02 12.57 -25.27
CA ILE A 339 -2.26 13.77 -24.92
C ILE A 339 -1.32 14.07 -26.07
N GLU A 340 -1.41 15.26 -26.64
CA GLU A 340 -0.45 15.76 -27.62
C GLU A 340 0.33 16.94 -27.01
N LEU A 341 1.63 16.75 -26.86
CA LEU A 341 2.56 17.73 -26.28
C LEU A 341 3.38 18.38 -27.39
N THR A 342 3.22 19.67 -27.59
CA THR A 342 3.98 20.45 -28.58
C THR A 342 5.30 20.92 -27.97
N PHE A 343 6.40 20.78 -28.72
CA PHE A 343 7.71 21.27 -28.31
C PHE A 343 7.74 22.80 -28.13
N GLY A 344 8.54 23.25 -27.16
CA GLY A 344 8.91 24.66 -27.03
C GLY A 344 10.03 25.09 -27.99
N ASN A 345 10.87 26.00 -27.51
CA ASN A 345 11.98 26.55 -28.27
C ASN A 345 13.17 25.60 -28.27
N ALA A 346 13.39 24.89 -27.15
CA ALA A 346 14.42 23.86 -27.04
C ALA A 346 14.17 22.65 -27.95
N ASN A 347 15.26 21.92 -28.23
CA ASN A 347 15.18 20.70 -29.04
C ASN A 347 14.76 19.46 -28.24
N TRP A 348 14.84 19.48 -26.90
CA TRP A 348 14.47 18.34 -26.06
C TRP A 348 13.28 18.64 -25.16
N MET A 349 12.44 17.62 -24.98
CA MET A 349 11.36 17.58 -24.00
C MET A 349 11.54 16.29 -23.19
N LEU A 350 11.56 16.40 -21.86
CA LEU A 350 11.71 15.26 -20.94
C LEU A 350 10.54 15.21 -19.96
N ILE A 351 10.04 14.01 -19.71
CA ILE A 351 8.99 13.70 -18.74
C ILE A 351 9.47 12.52 -17.90
N SER A 352 9.29 12.58 -16.58
CA SER A 352 9.59 11.43 -15.72
C SER A 352 8.33 10.72 -15.25
N GLU A 353 7.21 11.44 -15.04
CA GLU A 353 6.04 10.87 -14.40
C GLU A 353 4.76 11.59 -14.86
N ILE A 354 3.66 10.84 -14.98
CA ILE A 354 2.33 11.34 -15.31
C ILE A 354 1.29 10.72 -14.37
N GLN A 355 0.58 11.57 -13.64
CA GLN A 355 -0.43 11.16 -12.66
C GLN A 355 -1.83 11.59 -13.09
N PHE A 356 -2.81 10.71 -12.87
CA PHE A 356 -4.20 10.93 -13.27
C PHE A 356 -5.14 10.96 -12.07
N MET A 357 -5.57 12.16 -11.68
CA MET A 357 -6.50 12.34 -10.57
C MET A 357 -7.93 12.05 -11.05
N SER A 358 -8.50 10.92 -10.66
CA SER A 358 -9.85 10.52 -11.08
C SER A 358 -10.58 9.66 -10.06
N ASN A 359 -11.90 9.56 -10.26
CA ASN A 359 -12.81 8.76 -9.43
C ASN A 359 -13.55 7.74 -10.30
N GLU A 360 -13.94 6.61 -9.71
CA GLU A 360 -14.90 5.68 -10.33
C GLU A 360 -16.30 6.29 -10.42
N ILE A 361 -17.06 5.89 -11.44
CA ILE A 361 -18.44 6.31 -11.61
C ILE A 361 -19.34 5.40 -10.77
N LEU A 362 -19.94 5.94 -9.71
CA LEU A 362 -20.87 5.20 -8.85
C LEU A 362 -22.28 5.04 -9.46
N ASP A 363 -22.63 5.87 -10.45
CA ASP A 363 -23.93 5.80 -11.12
C ASP A 363 -23.95 4.68 -12.18
N MET A 364 -24.44 3.52 -11.75
CA MET A 364 -24.63 2.35 -12.61
C MET A 364 -25.56 2.60 -13.79
N LYS A 365 -26.50 3.56 -13.70
CA LYS A 365 -27.41 3.88 -14.81
C LYS A 365 -26.68 4.70 -15.87
N LEU A 366 -25.89 5.68 -15.45
CA LEU A 366 -25.01 6.44 -16.35
C LEU A 366 -23.98 5.53 -17.03
N LEU A 367 -23.35 4.62 -16.26
CA LEU A 367 -22.44 3.61 -16.80
C LEU A 367 -23.14 2.69 -17.80
N ALA A 368 -24.35 2.22 -17.51
CA ALA A 368 -25.11 1.38 -18.42
C ALA A 368 -25.49 2.13 -19.71
N GLU A 369 -25.87 3.40 -19.64
CA GLU A 369 -26.15 4.24 -20.80
C GLU A 369 -24.89 4.53 -21.65
N LEU A 370 -23.75 4.79 -20.99
CA LEU A 370 -22.45 4.97 -21.66
C LEU A 370 -21.98 3.67 -22.33
N ASN A 371 -22.09 2.54 -21.64
CA ASN A 371 -21.71 1.22 -22.16
C ASN A 371 -22.67 0.75 -23.26
N ALA A 372 -23.97 1.04 -23.18
CA ALA A 372 -24.93 0.71 -24.24
C ALA A 372 -24.61 1.45 -25.55
N LYS A 373 -24.12 2.70 -25.46
CA LYS A 373 -23.64 3.49 -26.62
C LYS A 373 -22.36 2.92 -27.26
N GLN A 374 -21.65 1.99 -26.62
CA GLN A 374 -20.44 1.36 -27.16
C GLN A 374 -20.73 0.15 -28.05
N SER A 375 -21.94 -0.43 -27.98
CA SER A 375 -22.32 -1.59 -28.79
C SER A 375 -22.79 -1.18 -30.21
N PRO A 376 -22.46 -1.93 -31.28
CA PRO A 376 -23.06 -1.71 -32.58
C PRO A 376 -24.57 -1.88 -32.46
N LYS A 377 -25.35 -0.92 -32.97
CA LYS A 377 -26.81 -1.04 -33.06
C LYS A 377 -27.16 -2.26 -33.93
N SER A 378 -27.41 -3.40 -33.30
CA SER A 378 -28.25 -4.43 -33.90
C SER A 378 -29.67 -3.89 -33.85
N ASN A 379 -30.24 -3.65 -35.03
CA ASN A 379 -31.64 -3.29 -35.15
C ASN A 379 -32.47 -4.47 -34.66
N LEU A 380 -33.17 -4.30 -33.53
CA LEU A 380 -34.32 -5.11 -33.19
C LEU A 380 -35.44 -4.16 -32.71
N PRO A 381 -36.67 -4.30 -33.23
CA PRO A 381 -37.71 -3.32 -32.99
C PRO A 381 -38.18 -3.36 -31.53
N THR A 382 -38.15 -2.19 -30.89
CA THR A 382 -38.75 -1.96 -29.59
C THR A 382 -40.26 -1.87 -29.74
N THR A 383 -40.96 -2.92 -29.34
CA THR A 383 -42.31 -2.79 -28.77
C THR A 383 -42.50 -3.91 -27.76
N ILE A 384 -42.11 -3.66 -26.50
CA ILE A 384 -42.44 -4.56 -25.40
C ILE A 384 -43.88 -4.24 -25.01
N THR A 385 -44.84 -4.97 -25.59
CA THR A 385 -46.18 -5.07 -25.01
C THR A 385 -46.09 -6.00 -23.81
N ILE A 386 -46.06 -5.41 -22.61
CA ILE A 386 -46.16 -6.19 -21.37
C ILE A 386 -47.59 -6.77 -21.31
N PRO A 387 -47.76 -8.11 -21.28
CA PRO A 387 -49.09 -8.70 -21.21
C PRO A 387 -49.76 -8.29 -19.89
N LEU A 388 -51.05 -7.92 -19.97
CA LEU A 388 -51.85 -7.41 -18.85
C LEU A 388 -51.78 -8.30 -17.59
N GLN A 389 -51.53 -9.61 -17.76
CA GLN A 389 -51.33 -10.56 -16.66
C GLN A 389 -50.10 -10.26 -15.78
N SER A 390 -49.01 -9.75 -16.35
CA SER A 390 -47.78 -9.49 -15.59
C SER A 390 -47.92 -8.29 -14.65
N ILE A 391 -48.74 -7.30 -15.03
CA ILE A 391 -49.04 -6.12 -14.19
C ILE A 391 -49.91 -6.52 -12.99
N ILE A 392 -50.86 -7.44 -13.20
CA ILE A 392 -51.74 -7.93 -12.13
C ILE A 392 -50.94 -8.71 -11.07
N ILE A 393 -49.96 -9.52 -11.49
CA ILE A 393 -49.10 -10.29 -10.56
C ILE A 393 -48.22 -9.34 -9.73
N LEU A 394 -47.69 -8.28 -10.35
CA LEU A 394 -46.86 -7.29 -9.66
C LEU A 394 -47.68 -6.43 -8.68
N ALA A 395 -48.91 -6.07 -9.04
CA ALA A 395 -49.81 -5.37 -8.13
C ALA A 395 -50.24 -6.27 -6.95
N ALA A 396 -50.48 -7.56 -7.19
CA ALA A 396 -50.83 -8.52 -6.16
C ALA A 396 -49.67 -8.76 -5.17
N SER A 397 -48.42 -8.85 -5.66
CA SER A 397 -47.25 -9.05 -4.81
C SER A 397 -46.94 -7.82 -3.94
N LEU A 398 -47.10 -6.61 -4.49
CA LEU A 398 -46.97 -5.36 -3.72
C LEU A 398 -48.07 -5.22 -2.65
N SER A 399 -49.30 -5.63 -2.96
CA SER A 399 -50.40 -5.62 -2.00
C SER A 399 -50.16 -6.61 -0.85
N PHE A 400 -49.63 -7.79 -1.16
CA PHE A 400 -49.26 -8.78 -0.15
C PHE A 400 -48.14 -8.28 0.77
N LEU A 401 -47.12 -7.61 0.21
CA LEU A 401 -46.04 -7.02 0.98
C LEU A 401 -46.55 -5.91 1.93
N PHE A 402 -47.50 -5.09 1.47
CA PHE A 402 -48.11 -4.05 2.29
C PHE A 402 -48.90 -4.61 3.47
N ILE A 403 -49.62 -5.72 3.26
CA ILE A 403 -50.34 -6.42 4.34
C ILE A 403 -49.36 -6.98 5.38
N ILE A 404 -48.25 -7.57 4.96
CA ILE A 404 -47.21 -8.06 5.88
C ILE A 404 -46.64 -6.92 6.72
N ILE A 405 -46.34 -5.76 6.10
CA ILE A 405 -45.84 -4.58 6.81
C ILE A 405 -46.87 -4.09 7.83
N LEU A 406 -48.16 -4.09 7.48
CA LEU A 406 -49.23 -3.69 8.40
C LEU A 406 -49.37 -4.66 9.59
N ILE A 407 -49.22 -5.97 9.36
CA ILE A 407 -49.21 -6.99 10.42
C ILE A 407 -48.00 -6.79 11.33
N CYS A 408 -46.81 -6.55 10.77
CA CYS A 408 -45.61 -6.25 11.56
C CYS A 408 -45.79 -4.97 12.39
N PHE A 409 -46.38 -3.93 11.81
CA PHE A 409 -46.60 -2.66 12.50
C PHE A 409 -47.62 -2.79 13.64
N THR A 410 -48.71 -3.53 13.42
CA THR A 410 -49.70 -3.81 14.47
C THR A 410 -49.11 -4.70 15.57
N ALA A 411 -48.28 -5.69 15.23
CA ALA A 411 -47.55 -6.50 16.20
C ALA A 411 -46.55 -5.68 17.02
N MET A 412 -45.85 -4.72 16.40
CA MET A 412 -44.97 -3.78 17.09
C MET A 412 -45.76 -2.89 18.05
N ILE A 413 -46.88 -2.31 17.61
CA ILE A 413 -47.77 -1.51 18.48
C ILE A 413 -48.30 -2.36 19.64
N HIS A 414 -48.68 -3.61 19.38
CA HIS A 414 -49.16 -4.53 20.41
C HIS A 414 -48.07 -4.86 21.42
N ARG A 415 -46.84 -5.15 20.98
CA ARG A 415 -45.67 -5.32 21.86
C ARG A 415 -45.39 -4.05 22.67
N HIS A 416 -45.50 -2.88 22.05
CA HIS A 416 -45.29 -1.60 22.72
C HIS A 416 -46.37 -1.31 23.77
N ARG A 417 -47.63 -1.65 23.49
CA ARG A 417 -48.75 -1.58 24.45
C ARG A 417 -48.60 -2.61 25.58
N LYS A 418 -48.13 -3.83 25.29
CA LYS A 418 -47.84 -4.86 26.30
C LYS A 418 -46.70 -4.42 27.22
N LYS A 419 -45.63 -3.80 26.68
CA LYS A 419 -44.52 -3.23 27.45
C LYS A 419 -44.99 -2.08 28.36
N ARG A 420 -45.88 -1.21 27.86
CA ARG A 420 -46.53 -0.16 28.68
C ARG A 420 -47.44 -0.72 29.79
N LYS A 421 -48.10 -1.85 29.58
CA LYS A 421 -48.89 -2.53 30.63
C LYS A 421 -48.00 -3.22 31.67
N LEU A 422 -46.86 -3.79 31.28
CA LEU A 422 -45.91 -4.42 32.21
C LEU A 422 -45.23 -3.39 33.13
N ASN A 423 -44.93 -2.20 32.62
CA ASN A 423 -44.36 -1.12 33.42
C ASN A 423 -45.33 -0.54 34.49
N ARG A 424 -46.66 -0.65 34.29
CA ARG A 424 -47.65 -0.28 35.33
C ARG A 424 -47.80 -1.32 36.45
N TYR A 425 -47.39 -2.57 36.23
CA TYR A 425 -47.33 -3.58 37.29
C TYR A 425 -46.03 -3.51 38.09
N GLY A 426 -44.91 -3.09 37.46
CA GLY A 426 -43.65 -2.82 38.15
C GLY A 426 -43.74 -1.66 39.16
N GLU A 427 -44.43 -0.56 38.81
CA GLU A 427 -44.63 0.56 39.75
C GLU A 427 -45.55 0.24 40.94
N LYS A 428 -46.47 -0.72 40.80
CA LYS A 428 -47.30 -1.18 41.93
C LYS A 428 -46.60 -2.17 42.86
N LEU A 429 -45.58 -2.88 42.38
CA LEU A 429 -44.79 -3.81 43.21
C LEU A 429 -43.68 -3.09 44.02
N ILE A 430 -43.27 -1.90 43.61
CA ILE A 430 -42.27 -1.07 44.31
C ILE A 430 -42.90 -0.22 45.42
N LEU A 431 -44.23 -0.04 45.42
CA LEU A 431 -44.95 0.70 46.48
C LEU A 431 -45.51 -0.19 47.61
N GLN A 432 -45.27 -1.50 47.57
CA GLN A 432 -45.77 -2.44 48.60
C GLN A 432 -44.65 -3.03 49.47
N THR A 433 -43.37 -2.71 49.21
CA THR A 433 -42.22 -3.16 50.01
C THR A 433 -41.60 -2.07 50.92
N CYS A 434 -42.17 -0.87 51.00
CA CYS A 434 -41.76 0.16 51.96
C CYS A 434 -42.65 0.23 53.22
N HIS A 435 -43.38 -0.84 53.53
CA HIS A 435 -44.14 -0.95 54.77
C HIS A 435 -44.15 -2.39 55.28
N ASN A 436 -42.98 -2.90 55.69
CA ASN A 436 -42.86 -3.65 56.94
C ASN A 436 -41.40 -3.94 57.28
N ASP A 437 -41.06 -3.53 58.50
CA ASP A 437 -39.79 -3.73 59.19
C ASP A 437 -39.60 -5.17 59.71
N ASN A 438 -38.34 -5.42 60.07
CA ASN A 438 -37.86 -6.33 61.12
C ASN A 438 -37.93 -7.84 60.86
N ASN A 439 -36.79 -8.43 60.47
CA ASN A 439 -35.98 -9.23 61.38
C ASN A 439 -34.81 -9.94 60.66
N ASN A 440 -33.63 -9.81 61.26
CA ASN A 440 -32.51 -10.74 61.38
C ASN A 440 -31.96 -11.53 60.16
N ASN A 441 -30.63 -11.41 60.08
CA ASN A 441 -29.63 -12.40 59.67
C ASN A 441 -29.26 -12.56 58.17
N GLN A 442 -28.02 -12.11 57.93
CA GLN A 442 -26.96 -12.73 57.13
C GLN A 442 -26.77 -12.38 55.64
N LEU A 443 -25.47 -12.16 55.37
CA LEU A 443 -24.72 -12.10 54.10
C LEU A 443 -24.78 -10.78 53.32
N LYS A 444 -23.85 -9.89 53.69
CA LYS A 444 -23.35 -8.76 52.87
C LYS A 444 -22.66 -9.29 51.61
N LEU A 445 -23.16 -8.94 50.43
CA LEU A 445 -22.34 -8.71 49.24
C LEU A 445 -22.40 -7.22 48.93
N GLN A 446 -21.28 -6.53 49.12
CA GLN A 446 -21.18 -5.07 49.07
C GLN A 446 -20.70 -4.65 47.67
N ILE A 447 -21.59 -4.08 46.87
CA ILE A 447 -21.24 -3.32 45.65
C ILE A 447 -21.20 -1.84 46.08
N PRO A 448 -20.06 -1.13 45.97
CA PRO A 448 -20.03 0.29 46.26
C PRO A 448 -20.40 1.08 45.00
N CYS A 449 -21.65 1.53 44.93
CA CYS A 449 -21.97 2.81 44.31
C CYS A 449 -22.03 3.84 45.44
N CYS A 450 -21.25 4.92 45.35
CA CYS A 450 -21.48 6.10 46.17
C CYS A 450 -21.60 7.34 45.29
N ASN A 451 -22.69 8.03 45.59
CA ASN A 451 -23.21 9.26 45.00
C ASN A 451 -22.39 10.49 45.40
N ASN A 452 -22.60 11.55 44.63
CA ASN A 452 -22.40 12.95 45.01
C ASN A 452 -23.38 13.41 46.10
N ILE A 453 -23.13 14.65 46.58
CA ILE A 453 -23.97 15.62 47.34
C ILE A 453 -23.46 15.75 48.80
N ASP A 454 -23.10 16.91 49.39
CA ASP A 454 -23.49 18.34 49.29
C ASP A 454 -22.31 19.23 49.79
N LYS A 455 -22.00 20.40 49.20
CA LYS A 455 -22.42 21.81 49.51
C LYS A 455 -21.86 22.47 50.78
N ASP A 456 -21.75 23.81 50.66
CA ASP A 456 -21.50 24.87 51.66
C ASP A 456 -20.02 25.21 51.97
N THR A 457 -19.51 26.46 51.99
CA THR A 457 -20.02 27.81 51.72
C THR A 457 -18.83 28.79 51.55
N GLN A 458 -19.03 29.84 50.74
CA GLN A 458 -18.57 31.25 50.88
C GLN A 458 -17.09 31.71 51.02
N SER A 459 -16.88 32.86 50.36
CA SER A 459 -15.89 33.92 50.57
C SER A 459 -14.49 33.64 50.01
N SER A 460 -13.67 34.58 49.53
CA SER A 460 -13.72 35.94 48.97
C SER A 460 -12.25 36.38 48.95
N ASN A 461 -11.88 37.30 48.06
CA ASN A 461 -10.64 38.08 48.03
C ASN A 461 -9.43 37.37 47.35
N ARG A 462 -8.82 37.87 46.26
CA ARG A 462 -8.32 39.21 45.85
C ARG A 462 -6.80 39.29 46.06
N SER A 463 -6.19 40.07 45.16
CA SER A 463 -4.79 40.55 45.05
C SER A 463 -3.78 39.54 44.47
N GLN A 464 -3.25 39.78 43.25
CA GLN A 464 -2.24 40.81 42.88
C GLN A 464 -0.87 40.44 43.45
N SER A 465 0.04 40.02 42.56
CA SER A 465 1.14 40.84 42.01
C SER A 465 2.44 40.36 42.70
N SER A 466 3.66 40.48 42.21
CA SER A 466 4.29 41.34 41.23
C SER A 466 5.79 40.99 41.30
N TYR A 467 6.49 40.95 40.15
CA TYR A 467 7.92 41.32 39.99
C TYR A 467 8.96 40.40 40.70
N SER A 468 10.22 40.20 40.28
CA SER A 468 11.06 40.66 39.16
C SER A 468 12.40 39.89 39.25
N ALA A 469 13.06 39.66 38.12
CA ALA A 469 14.52 39.39 38.05
C ALA A 469 15.31 40.67 38.45
N PRO A 470 16.65 40.70 38.65
CA PRO A 470 17.65 40.33 37.62
C PRO A 470 19.08 39.92 38.09
N SER A 471 19.95 39.59 37.11
CA SER A 471 21.41 39.82 37.02
C SER A 471 22.35 39.03 37.98
N SER A 472 23.61 38.68 37.71
CA SER A 472 24.58 38.72 36.59
C SER A 472 25.93 38.23 37.18
N SER A 473 26.82 37.59 36.40
CA SER A 473 28.31 37.79 36.40
C SER A 473 29.16 36.53 36.11
N GLU A 474 29.95 36.59 35.03
CA GLU A 474 31.21 35.85 34.74
C GLU A 474 32.41 36.44 35.57
N PRO A 475 33.74 36.07 35.45
CA PRO A 475 34.49 35.36 34.37
C PRO A 475 35.77 34.50 34.69
N SER A 476 36.35 33.90 33.62
CA SER A 476 37.80 33.60 33.31
C SER A 476 38.51 32.37 33.97
N THR A 477 39.48 31.58 33.40
CA THR A 477 40.31 31.57 32.16
C THR A 477 41.12 30.23 31.97
N PHE A 478 41.61 29.95 30.72
CA PHE A 478 42.75 29.10 30.23
C PHE A 478 42.67 27.54 30.31
N SER A 479 43.10 26.68 29.36
CA SER A 479 43.95 26.73 28.14
C SER A 479 43.87 25.45 27.26
N GLY A 480 44.13 25.54 25.94
CA GLY A 480 44.80 24.46 25.15
C GLY A 480 44.04 23.72 24.04
N THR A 481 44.24 24.12 22.77
CA THR A 481 43.86 23.47 21.48
C THR A 481 44.77 22.27 21.11
N PRO A 482 44.53 21.44 20.04
CA PRO A 482 43.70 21.67 18.83
C PRO A 482 42.89 20.47 18.27
N LYS A 483 41.86 20.73 17.44
CA LYS A 483 41.61 20.01 16.15
C LYS A 483 40.40 20.54 15.35
N MET A 484 40.50 20.30 14.05
CA MET A 484 39.77 20.79 12.88
C MET A 484 38.23 20.85 12.94
N SER A 485 37.69 21.88 12.27
CA SER A 485 36.26 22.15 12.04
C SER A 485 35.76 21.52 10.74
N VAL A 486 34.59 20.88 10.77
CA VAL A 486 33.67 20.74 9.62
C VAL A 486 32.25 21.06 10.10
N ARG A 487 31.56 21.90 9.31
CA ARG A 487 30.24 22.51 9.54
C ARG A 487 29.08 21.50 9.60
N ASN A 488 28.15 21.76 10.52
CA ASN A 488 26.78 21.26 10.48
C ASN A 488 25.92 21.99 9.43
N LYS A 489 25.05 21.27 8.73
CA LYS A 489 23.75 21.76 8.27
C LYS A 489 22.70 20.66 8.46
N CYS A 490 21.60 21.02 9.13
CA CYS A 490 20.46 20.19 9.46
C CYS A 490 19.65 19.79 8.21
N LEU A 491 19.06 18.58 8.25
CA LEU A 491 17.87 18.22 7.47
C LEU A 491 16.68 18.08 8.44
N PRO A 492 15.46 18.52 8.06
CA PRO A 492 14.35 18.69 8.99
C PRO A 492 13.57 17.40 9.21
N SER A 493 13.20 17.20 10.47
CA SER A 493 12.16 16.31 10.95
C SER A 493 10.77 16.90 10.66
N THR A 494 9.84 16.09 10.15
CA THR A 494 8.41 16.26 10.45
C THR A 494 7.76 14.90 10.67
N THR A 495 7.45 14.65 11.92
CA THR A 495 6.72 13.49 12.46
C THR A 495 5.26 13.89 12.63
N PHE A 496 4.27 13.09 12.23
CA PHE A 496 2.94 13.07 12.85
C PHE A 496 2.25 11.68 12.74
N HIS A 497 1.63 11.29 13.86
CA HIS A 497 1.01 10.02 14.26
C HIS A 497 -0.28 9.65 13.48
N HIS A 498 -0.75 8.38 13.38
CA HIS A 498 -1.29 7.45 14.40
C HIS A 498 -1.85 6.16 13.68
N PRO A 499 -2.50 5.15 14.30
CA PRO A 499 -2.21 4.23 15.43
C PRO A 499 -1.90 2.78 14.95
N GLN A 500 -1.15 1.98 15.72
CA GLN A 500 -1.14 0.52 15.59
C GLN A 500 -1.38 -0.19 16.93
N CYS A 501 -2.10 -1.30 16.84
CA CYS A 501 -2.44 -2.21 17.92
C CYS A 501 -1.20 -2.67 18.70
N VAL A 502 -1.17 -2.42 20.01
CA VAL A 502 -0.16 -2.95 20.92
C VAL A 502 -0.79 -4.08 21.73
N LYS A 503 -0.17 -5.25 21.71
CA LYS A 503 -0.44 -6.32 22.67
C LYS A 503 0.38 -6.03 23.92
N LEU A 504 -0.26 -5.48 24.96
CA LEU A 504 0.36 -5.26 26.27
C LEU A 504 0.46 -6.60 27.02
N LEU A 505 1.67 -7.09 27.25
CA LEU A 505 1.93 -8.13 28.25
C LEU A 505 2.37 -7.45 29.55
N SER A 506 1.55 -7.62 30.60
CA SER A 506 1.86 -7.21 31.96
C SER A 506 2.94 -8.11 32.53
N THR A 507 4.08 -7.53 32.91
CA THR A 507 5.12 -8.22 33.66
C THR A 507 4.65 -8.48 35.09
N ASN A 508 4.37 -9.75 35.41
CA ASN A 508 4.61 -10.29 36.74
C ASN A 508 5.04 -11.74 36.56
N GLY A 509 6.37 -11.95 36.60
CA GLY A 509 7.02 -13.25 36.54
C GLY A 509 7.22 -13.81 35.13
N ILE A 510 8.44 -13.70 34.59
CA ILE A 510 8.89 -14.50 33.44
C ILE A 510 10.23 -15.13 33.79
N ASP A 511 10.28 -16.46 33.62
CA ASP A 511 11.40 -17.39 33.80
C ASP A 511 12.60 -17.07 32.88
N SER A 512 13.79 -17.48 33.33
CA SER A 512 15.09 -17.13 32.75
C SER A 512 15.50 -17.82 31.44
N ASP A 513 14.59 -18.48 30.71
CA ASP A 513 14.96 -19.35 29.56
C ASP A 513 14.23 -19.05 28.23
N THR A 514 13.82 -17.80 27.97
CA THR A 514 13.27 -17.42 26.65
C THR A 514 14.34 -16.80 25.73
N ASN A 515 14.67 -17.50 24.64
CA ASN A 515 15.47 -16.96 23.52
C ASN A 515 14.62 -16.04 22.64
N PHE A 516 15.07 -14.81 22.42
CA PHE A 516 14.45 -13.85 21.51
C PHE A 516 15.14 -13.89 20.14
N TYR A 517 14.38 -14.11 19.06
CA TYR A 517 14.85 -13.96 17.69
C TYR A 517 14.09 -12.80 17.03
N ALA A 518 14.81 -12.00 16.25
CA ALA A 518 14.35 -10.72 15.71
C ALA A 518 13.04 -10.80 14.91
N SER A 519 11.92 -10.55 15.60
CA SER A 519 10.94 -9.58 15.14
C SER A 519 11.11 -8.34 16.03
N THR A 520 10.79 -7.14 15.56
CA THR A 520 11.02 -5.88 16.29
C THR A 520 10.29 -5.86 17.65
N ASP A 521 10.93 -6.36 18.69
CA ASP A 521 10.41 -6.34 20.06
C ASP A 521 10.82 -5.03 20.74
N ILE A 522 9.83 -4.26 21.20
CA ILE A 522 10.02 -3.07 22.03
C ILE A 522 10.02 -3.53 23.49
N ILE A 523 11.17 -3.49 24.15
CA ILE A 523 11.28 -3.75 25.59
C ILE A 523 10.88 -2.48 26.35
N SER A 524 9.80 -2.54 27.14
CA SER A 524 9.36 -1.46 28.03
C SER A 524 9.87 -1.73 29.45
N VAL A 525 10.56 -0.76 30.05
CA VAL A 525 11.01 -0.82 31.45
C VAL A 525 10.26 0.27 32.22
N ASN A 526 9.48 -0.11 33.23
CA ASN A 526 8.74 0.83 34.08
C ASN A 526 9.55 1.16 35.34
N ASN A 527 9.61 2.45 35.67
CA ASN A 527 10.29 2.99 36.85
C ASN A 527 9.80 2.37 38.16
N GLY A 528 10.67 1.58 38.78
CA GLY A 528 10.79 1.40 40.22
C GLY A 528 12.28 1.18 40.47
N THR A 529 12.86 1.87 41.45
CA THR A 529 14.27 1.72 41.82
C THR A 529 14.60 0.24 42.04
N ILE A 530 15.24 -0.38 41.06
CA ILE A 530 15.75 -1.74 41.13
C ILE A 530 17.12 -1.71 40.43
N ASP A 531 18.17 -1.92 41.22
CA ASP A 531 19.48 -2.31 40.71
C ASP A 531 19.31 -3.60 39.90
N LEU A 532 19.48 -3.55 38.58
CA LEU A 532 19.48 -4.74 37.73
C LEU A 532 20.62 -4.65 36.70
N PRO A 533 21.56 -5.62 36.69
CA PRO A 533 22.48 -5.82 35.59
C PRO A 533 21.77 -6.58 34.48
N THR A 534 21.02 -5.89 33.61
CA THR A 534 20.43 -6.52 32.43
C THR A 534 21.50 -6.73 31.37
N THR A 535 21.91 -7.99 31.20
CA THR A 535 22.84 -8.41 30.16
C THR A 535 22.02 -8.93 28.97
N LEU A 536 21.94 -8.17 27.88
CA LEU A 536 21.35 -8.66 26.62
C LEU A 536 22.35 -9.59 25.93
N ARG A 537 21.96 -10.84 25.65
CA ARG A 537 22.72 -11.78 24.82
C ARG A 537 21.93 -12.10 23.54
N GLY A 538 22.63 -12.13 22.41
CA GLY A 538 22.11 -12.69 21.16
C GLY A 538 21.35 -11.73 20.24
N VAL A 539 21.84 -10.51 20.00
CA VAL A 539 21.25 -9.63 18.98
C VAL A 539 22.08 -9.64 17.70
N CYS A 540 21.44 -9.94 16.56
CA CYS A 540 22.01 -9.85 15.22
C CYS A 540 21.23 -8.82 14.40
N GLY A 541 21.91 -7.80 13.86
CA GLY A 541 21.34 -6.77 13.01
C GLY A 541 22.17 -5.49 13.01
N THR A 542 22.15 -4.73 11.92
CA THR A 542 22.93 -3.49 11.76
C THR A 542 22.34 -2.26 12.46
N ASN A 543 21.09 -2.34 12.95
CA ASN A 543 20.41 -1.24 13.65
C ASN A 543 19.66 -1.74 14.90
N LEU A 544 20.21 -1.50 16.09
CA LEU A 544 19.51 -1.71 17.35
C LEU A 544 18.83 -0.40 17.79
N MET A 545 17.50 -0.40 17.91
CA MET A 545 16.74 0.74 18.44
C MET A 545 16.22 0.41 19.84
N ILE A 546 16.71 1.12 20.86
CA ILE A 546 16.23 0.99 22.25
C ILE A 546 15.42 2.25 22.59
N ARG A 547 14.15 2.09 22.97
CA ARG A 547 13.27 3.19 23.39
C ARG A 547 12.97 3.07 24.88
N VAL A 548 13.55 3.96 25.69
CA VAL A 548 13.24 4.07 27.11
C VAL A 548 12.01 4.97 27.27
N LEU A 549 10.95 4.46 27.92
CA LEU A 549 9.74 5.22 28.21
C LEU A 549 9.72 5.59 29.69
N THR A 550 9.76 6.87 30.02
CA THR A 550 9.60 7.37 31.39
C THR A 550 8.15 7.81 31.60
N ASN A 551 7.45 7.19 32.55
CA ASN A 551 6.03 7.48 32.83
C ASN A 551 5.85 8.63 33.84
N THR A 552 6.48 9.78 33.61
CA THR A 552 6.19 11.00 34.39
C THR A 552 6.17 12.24 33.49
N PRO A 553 5.08 13.03 33.47
CA PRO A 553 4.99 14.26 32.69
C PRO A 553 5.61 15.41 33.49
N GLN A 554 6.92 15.39 33.66
CA GLN A 554 7.69 16.57 34.05
C GLN A 554 8.96 16.61 33.22
N MET A 555 9.28 17.79 32.71
CA MET A 555 10.48 18.08 31.91
C MET A 555 11.73 17.64 32.67
N ILE A 556 12.19 16.42 32.41
CA ILE A 556 13.55 16.00 32.67
C ILE A 556 14.26 16.11 31.33
N ALA A 557 15.34 16.87 31.28
CA ALA A 557 16.17 17.03 30.09
C ALA A 557 16.56 15.65 29.53
N PRO A 558 16.68 15.48 28.20
CA PRO A 558 17.06 14.20 27.61
C PRO A 558 18.42 13.75 28.19
N PRO A 559 18.61 12.44 28.45
CA PRO A 559 19.88 11.93 28.96
C PRO A 559 21.03 12.36 28.05
N ARG A 560 22.08 12.92 28.65
CA ARG A 560 23.15 13.62 27.92
C ARG A 560 24.10 12.73 27.13
N LYS A 561 24.02 11.40 27.25
CA LYS A 561 24.77 10.45 26.42
C LYS A 561 24.32 9.03 26.71
N VAL A 562 24.19 8.20 25.68
CA VAL A 562 24.27 6.74 25.79
C VAL A 562 25.65 6.37 25.27
N GLU A 563 26.54 5.91 26.14
CA GLU A 563 27.87 5.43 25.74
C GLU A 563 27.88 3.91 25.65
N LEU A 564 28.35 3.39 24.50
CA LEU A 564 28.71 2.00 24.29
C LEU A 564 30.11 1.79 24.90
N ILE A 565 30.19 1.16 26.07
CA ILE A 565 31.44 1.14 26.85
C ILE A 565 32.42 0.03 26.40
N SER A 566 31.96 -1.03 25.71
CA SER A 566 32.87 -1.96 25.01
C SER A 566 32.12 -2.90 24.06
N SER A 567 32.78 -3.31 22.98
CA SER A 567 32.44 -4.50 22.20
C SER A 567 33.56 -5.52 22.41
N GLU A 568 33.36 -6.50 23.30
CA GLU A 568 34.25 -7.66 23.33
C GLU A 568 33.78 -8.65 22.25
N ILE A 569 34.63 -8.88 21.25
CA ILE A 569 34.45 -9.96 20.28
C ILE A 569 34.90 -11.23 21.00
N VAL A 570 33.93 -12.06 21.43
CA VAL A 570 34.24 -13.36 22.04
C VAL A 570 34.71 -14.30 20.91
N PRO A 571 35.89 -14.94 21.02
CA PRO A 571 36.34 -15.90 20.03
C PRO A 571 35.40 -17.11 19.97
N PRO A 572 35.28 -17.79 18.82
CA PRO A 572 34.30 -18.86 18.63
C PRO A 572 34.63 -20.03 19.56
N GLY A 573 33.79 -20.23 20.57
CA GLY A 573 33.69 -21.47 21.33
C GLY A 573 32.51 -22.28 20.79
N ASP A 574 32.70 -23.59 20.70
CA ASP A 574 31.89 -24.53 19.92
C ASP A 574 30.36 -24.41 20.08
N LEU A 575 29.68 -24.51 18.92
CA LEU A 575 28.24 -24.74 18.67
C LEU A 575 27.27 -23.56 18.88
N TYR A 576 27.00 -22.82 17.78
CA TYR A 576 25.70 -22.68 17.08
C TYR A 576 25.76 -21.43 16.18
N GLY A 577 25.85 -21.63 14.86
CA GLY A 577 25.62 -20.61 13.83
C GLY A 577 26.70 -19.52 13.75
N GLU A 578 27.25 -19.31 12.54
CA GLU A 578 28.11 -18.16 12.28
C GLU A 578 27.32 -16.85 12.35
N GLY A 579 27.24 -16.29 13.56
CA GLY A 579 26.81 -14.93 13.85
C GLY A 579 27.81 -14.28 14.78
N ARG A 580 28.19 -13.01 14.54
CA ARG A 580 29.05 -12.27 15.46
C ARG A 580 28.25 -11.91 16.69
N PHE A 581 28.57 -12.50 17.85
CA PHE A 581 27.93 -12.17 19.12
C PHE A 581 28.68 -11.00 19.78
N GLY A 582 27.96 -9.97 20.19
CA GLY A 582 28.47 -8.87 21.02
C GLY A 582 27.63 -8.73 22.29
N GLN A 583 28.28 -8.41 23.41
CA GLN A 583 27.62 -8.07 24.67
C GLN A 583 27.51 -6.55 24.78
N VAL A 584 26.31 -6.04 25.08
CA VAL A 584 26.09 -4.59 25.29
C VAL A 584 25.77 -4.37 26.76
N ARG A 585 26.57 -3.53 27.44
CA ARG A 585 26.35 -3.10 28.82
C ARG A 585 25.88 -1.64 28.79
N ILE A 586 24.68 -1.39 29.30
CA ILE A 586 24.10 -0.05 29.39
C ILE A 586 24.14 0.38 30.86
N SER A 587 24.75 1.52 31.13
CA SER A 587 24.74 2.14 32.46
C SER A 587 24.15 3.54 32.34
N MET A 588 23.14 3.86 33.16
CA MET A 588 22.61 5.22 33.25
C MET A 588 23.44 5.99 34.27
N ILE A 589 24.12 7.05 33.83
CA ILE A 589 24.79 7.98 34.72
C ILE A 589 23.79 9.09 35.05
N THR A 590 23.46 9.24 36.34
CA THR A 590 22.54 10.26 36.87
C THR A 590 23.11 11.66 36.80
#